data_AF-A0A139YA47-F1
#
_entry.id   AF-A0A139YA47-F1
#
_cell.length_a   1.000
_cell.length_b   1.000
_cell.length_c   1.000
_cell.angle_alpha   90.00
_cell.angle_beta   90.00
_cell.angle_gamma   90.00
#
_symmetry.space_group_name_H-M   'P 1'
#
loop_
_entity.id
_entity.type
_entity.pdbx_description
1 polymer ?
#
loop_
_entity_poly.entity_id
_entity_poly.type
_entity_poly.pdbx_seq_one_letter_code
_entity_poly.pdbx_strand_id
1 'polypeptide(L)'
;MSAAAPKATSAPATSGVVSGGPSYLPLALVDKCIGSRMWIIMKGDKELAGTLRGFDDFVNMVLDDVTEYTFTPTGVKKTKLQSILLNGNSITMLVPGGDPEEAQQAESVAETGEAKTSE
;
A
#
# COMPACT_ATOMS: atom_id res chain seq x y z
N MET A 1 -55.63 9.13 21.22
CA MET A 1 -54.39 8.67 21.88
C MET A 1 -53.70 7.68 20.94
N SER A 2 -52.40 7.88 20.75
CA SER A 2 -51.61 7.56 19.56
C SER A 2 -51.40 6.05 19.29
N ALA A 3 -51.40 5.69 18.01
CA ALA A 3 -50.95 4.41 17.50
C ALA A 3 -49.44 4.21 17.75
N ALA A 4 -49.04 3.00 18.13
CA ALA A 4 -47.65 2.57 18.28
C ALA A 4 -47.26 1.67 17.09
N ALA A 5 -46.21 2.06 16.37
CA ALA A 5 -45.65 1.31 15.25
C ALA A 5 -44.72 0.16 15.72
N PRO A 6 -44.58 -0.94 14.96
CA PRO A 6 -43.67 -2.03 15.32
C PRO A 6 -42.22 -1.66 14.96
N LYS A 7 -41.30 -1.88 15.91
CA LYS A 7 -39.86 -1.67 15.73
C LYS A 7 -39.27 -2.85 14.96
N ALA A 8 -38.71 -2.59 13.78
CA ALA A 8 -38.05 -3.58 12.94
C ALA A 8 -36.80 -4.14 13.65
N THR A 9 -36.76 -5.45 13.85
CA THR A 9 -35.57 -6.19 14.30
C THR A 9 -34.73 -6.54 13.07
N SER A 10 -33.63 -5.82 12.84
CA SER A 10 -32.64 -6.20 11.84
C SER A 10 -31.69 -7.26 12.42
N ALA A 11 -31.72 -8.46 11.87
CA ALA A 11 -30.78 -9.53 12.17
C ALA A 11 -29.33 -9.10 11.86
N PRO A 12 -28.32 -9.57 12.62
CA PRO A 12 -26.94 -9.38 12.20
C PRO A 12 -26.68 -10.24 10.96
N ALA A 13 -26.16 -9.61 9.91
CA ALA A 13 -25.68 -10.31 8.73
C ALA A 13 -24.58 -11.29 9.15
N THR A 14 -24.78 -12.58 8.89
CA THR A 14 -23.78 -13.62 9.07
C THR A 14 -22.63 -13.34 8.09
N SER A 15 -21.58 -12.69 8.58
CA SER A 15 -20.35 -12.47 7.83
C SER A 15 -19.74 -13.84 7.49
N GLY A 16 -19.58 -14.09 6.20
CA GLY A 16 -19.17 -15.38 5.66
C GLY A 16 -17.85 -15.86 6.27
N VAL A 17 -17.85 -17.12 6.72
CA VAL A 17 -16.63 -17.82 7.09
C VAL A 17 -15.88 -18.15 5.80
N VAL A 18 -14.77 -17.45 5.55
CA VAL A 18 -13.76 -17.85 4.55
C VAL A 18 -12.87 -18.94 5.15
N SER A 19 -12.65 -20.02 4.42
CA SER A 19 -11.90 -21.18 4.92
C SER A 19 -10.41 -20.90 5.09
N GLY A 20 -9.92 -20.94 6.34
CA GLY A 20 -8.79 -21.78 6.74
C GLY A 20 -7.34 -21.33 6.49
N GLY A 21 -7.08 -20.09 6.06
CA GLY A 21 -5.75 -19.46 6.20
C GLY A 21 -5.72 -18.53 7.42
N PRO A 22 -4.55 -18.16 7.98
CA PRO A 22 -4.50 -17.13 9.00
C PRO A 22 -5.03 -15.81 8.41
N SER A 23 -6.24 -15.41 8.78
CA SER A 23 -6.80 -14.12 8.41
C SER A 23 -6.10 -13.04 9.23
N TYR A 24 -5.21 -12.28 8.60
CA TYR A 24 -4.57 -11.15 9.26
C TYR A 24 -5.48 -9.93 9.20
N LEU A 25 -5.64 -9.27 10.36
CA LEU A 25 -6.16 -7.90 10.37
C LEU A 25 -5.16 -7.01 9.61
N PRO A 26 -5.61 -5.98 8.89
CA PRO A 26 -4.72 -5.11 8.11
C PRO A 26 -3.55 -4.57 8.94
N LEU A 27 -3.81 -4.11 10.17
CA LEU A 27 -2.75 -3.62 11.07
C LEU A 27 -1.80 -4.74 11.53
N ALA A 28 -2.30 -5.97 11.71
CA ALA A 28 -1.46 -7.12 12.05
C ALA A 28 -0.56 -7.55 10.88
N LEU A 29 -0.95 -7.26 9.64
CA LEU A 29 -0.08 -7.44 8.48
C LEU A 29 1.05 -6.41 8.47
N VAL A 30 0.74 -5.13 8.74
CA VAL A 30 1.73 -4.05 8.80
C VAL A 30 2.74 -4.28 9.93
N ASP A 31 2.28 -4.76 11.09
CA ASP A 31 3.14 -5.14 12.22
C ASP A 31 4.20 -6.18 11.84
N LYS A 32 3.81 -7.18 11.03
CA LYS A 32 4.75 -8.18 10.51
C LYS A 32 5.78 -7.61 9.53
N CYS A 33 5.51 -6.44 8.97
CA CYS A 33 6.42 -5.78 8.03
C CYS A 33 7.44 -4.87 8.73
N ILE A 34 7.39 -4.74 10.07
CA ILE A 34 8.41 -4.01 10.83
C ILE A 34 9.78 -4.70 10.63
N GLY A 35 10.81 -3.89 10.38
CA GLY A 35 12.16 -4.33 10.01
C GLY A 35 12.30 -4.75 8.55
N SER A 36 11.22 -4.78 7.77
CA SER A 36 11.24 -5.14 6.35
C SER A 36 11.17 -3.91 5.45
N ARG A 37 11.63 -4.05 4.22
CA ARG A 37 11.47 -3.04 3.16
C ARG A 37 9.99 -2.93 2.79
N MET A 38 9.51 -1.70 2.69
CA MET A 38 8.15 -1.34 2.33
C MET A 38 8.19 -0.30 1.21
N TRP A 39 7.33 -0.48 0.22
CA TRP A 39 6.98 0.56 -0.74
C TRP A 39 5.65 1.18 -0.35
N ILE A 40 5.65 2.50 -0.19
CA ILE A 40 4.53 3.30 0.26
C ILE A 40 4.17 4.29 -0.83
N ILE A 41 2.92 4.22 -1.27
CA ILE A 41 2.37 5.12 -2.27
C ILE A 41 1.54 6.16 -1.53
N MET A 42 1.92 7.43 -1.66
CA MET A 42 1.21 8.55 -1.06
C MET A 42 0.14 9.10 -2.01
N LYS A 43 -0.71 9.99 -1.51
CA LYS A 43 -1.61 10.79 -2.33
C LYS A 43 -0.78 11.75 -3.21
N GLY A 44 -1.17 11.87 -4.48
CA GLY A 44 -0.44 12.65 -5.47
C GLY A 44 0.68 11.84 -6.10
N ASP A 45 1.78 12.51 -6.43
CA ASP A 45 2.84 11.95 -7.28
C ASP A 45 4.09 11.57 -6.47
N LYS A 46 3.89 11.07 -5.25
CA LYS A 46 4.99 10.73 -4.33
C LYS A 46 4.91 9.29 -3.85
N GLU A 47 6.04 8.61 -3.93
CA GLU A 47 6.21 7.26 -3.44
C GLU A 47 7.52 7.14 -2.65
N LEU A 48 7.56 6.21 -1.70
CA LEU A 48 8.72 5.99 -0.86
C LEU A 48 9.02 4.50 -0.74
N ALA A 49 10.28 4.13 -0.89
CA ALA A 49 10.77 2.80 -0.56
C ALA A 49 11.74 2.89 0.61
N GLY A 50 11.47 2.20 1.71
CA GLY A 50 12.25 2.30 2.94
C GLY A 50 12.01 1.13 3.90
N THR A 51 12.83 1.01 4.93
CA THR A 51 12.68 -0.03 5.96
C THR A 51 11.74 0.45 7.04
N LEU A 52 10.63 -0.26 7.28
CA LEU A 52 9.65 0.13 8.30
C LEU A 52 10.19 -0.07 9.70
N ARG A 53 10.32 1.02 10.47
CA ARG A 53 10.70 0.94 11.89
C ARG A 53 9.52 0.78 12.82
N GLY A 54 8.38 1.36 12.46
CA GLY A 54 7.18 1.29 13.27
C GLY A 54 6.05 2.12 12.69
N PHE A 55 4.86 1.89 13.20
CA PHE A 55 3.64 2.63 12.84
C PHE A 55 2.74 2.79 14.06
N ASP A 56 1.74 3.66 13.98
CA ASP A 56 0.71 3.83 15.02
C ASP A 56 -0.70 3.45 14.52
N ASP A 57 -1.72 3.61 15.38
CA ASP A 57 -3.11 3.32 15.04
C ASP A 57 -3.67 4.19 13.89
N PHE A 58 -3.04 5.34 13.62
CA PHE A 58 -3.38 6.23 12.50
C PHE A 58 -2.55 5.94 11.25
N VAL A 59 -1.71 4.92 11.28
CA VAL A 59 -0.80 4.52 10.20
C VAL A 59 0.21 5.63 9.89
N ASN A 60 0.55 6.48 10.86
CA ASN A 60 1.76 7.29 10.77
C ASN A 60 2.96 6.35 10.84
N MET A 61 3.91 6.47 9.91
CA MET A 61 4.99 5.49 9.76
C MET A 61 6.36 6.13 9.91
N VAL A 62 7.25 5.45 10.62
CA VAL A 62 8.68 5.80 10.64
C VAL A 62 9.40 4.84 9.73
N LEU A 63 10.11 5.37 8.74
CA LEU A 63 10.93 4.60 7.81
C LEU A 63 12.40 5.03 7.93
N ASP A 64 13.31 4.07 7.76
CA ASP A 64 14.75 4.30 7.61
C ASP A 64 15.24 3.88 6.21
N ASP A 65 16.43 4.33 5.82
CA ASP A 65 17.08 4.03 4.52
C ASP A 65 16.17 4.30 3.31
N VAL A 66 15.52 5.47 3.32
CA VAL A 66 14.42 5.78 2.41
C VAL A 66 14.92 6.34 1.09
N THR A 67 14.31 5.87 0.01
CA THR A 67 14.37 6.51 -1.31
C THR A 67 12.99 7.04 -1.64
N GLU A 68 12.90 8.35 -1.78
CA GLU A 68 11.70 9.08 -2.16
C GLU A 68 11.71 9.31 -3.67
N TYR A 69 10.59 8.97 -4.31
CA TYR A 69 10.33 9.13 -5.73
C TYR A 69 9.23 10.18 -5.88
N THR A 70 9.57 11.30 -6.52
CA THR A 70 8.59 12.30 -6.94
C THR A 70 8.44 12.22 -8.44
N PHE A 71 7.24 11.88 -8.90
CA PHE A 71 6.92 11.78 -10.32
C PHE A 71 6.51 13.18 -10.80
N THR A 72 7.26 13.74 -11.73
CA THR A 72 6.93 15.01 -12.36
C THR A 72 6.75 14.80 -13.86
N PRO A 73 6.03 15.69 -14.57
CA PRO A 73 5.88 15.58 -16.03
C PRO A 73 7.21 15.57 -16.79
N THR A 74 8.27 16.09 -16.16
CA THR A 74 9.64 16.14 -16.69
C THR A 74 10.50 14.91 -16.36
N GLY A 75 9.99 13.97 -15.55
CA GLY A 75 10.71 12.75 -15.15
C GLY A 75 10.53 12.39 -13.67
N VAL A 76 11.32 11.42 -13.20
CA VAL A 76 11.27 10.96 -11.80
C VAL A 76 12.44 11.56 -11.03
N LYS A 77 12.14 12.36 -9.99
CA LYS A 77 13.15 12.87 -9.06
C LYS A 77 13.31 11.90 -7.89
N LYS A 78 14.54 11.38 -7.72
CA LYS A 78 14.90 10.48 -6.61
C LYS A 78 15.66 11.24 -5.53
N THR A 79 15.25 11.09 -4.27
CA THR A 79 15.92 11.69 -3.11
C THR A 79 16.17 10.61 -2.05
N LYS A 80 17.39 10.52 -1.54
CA LYS A 80 17.73 9.58 -0.45
C LYS A 80 17.68 10.28 0.89
N LEU A 81 17.02 9.66 1.86
CA LEU A 81 16.84 10.16 3.21
C LEU A 81 17.21 9.05 4.21
N GLN A 82 17.92 9.39 5.28
CA GLN A 82 18.28 8.41 6.30
C GLN A 82 17.08 7.92 7.10
N SER A 83 16.16 8.84 7.43
CA SER A 83 14.94 8.53 8.19
C SER A 83 13.86 9.56 7.88
N ILE A 84 12.60 9.15 7.93
CA ILE A 84 11.43 10.02 7.72
C ILE A 84 10.25 9.55 8.56
N LEU A 85 9.44 10.52 9.01
CA LEU A 85 8.11 10.28 9.55
C LEU A 85 7.07 10.62 8.49
N LEU A 86 6.22 9.66 8.15
CA LEU A 86 5.13 9.80 7.20
C LEU A 86 3.80 10.01 7.92
N ASN A 87 3.01 10.94 7.39
CA ASN A 87 1.65 11.19 7.84
C ASN A 87 0.70 10.14 7.23
N GLY A 88 0.04 9.36 8.08
CA GLY A 88 -0.85 8.27 7.69
C GLY A 88 -2.04 8.70 6.85
N ASN A 89 -2.54 9.93 7.02
CA ASN A 89 -3.65 10.47 6.22
C ASN A 89 -3.29 10.64 4.73
N SER A 90 -2.01 10.74 4.41
CA SER A 90 -1.52 10.89 3.03
C SER A 90 -1.13 9.56 2.39
N ILE A 91 -1.20 8.44 3.11
CA ILE A 91 -0.91 7.10 2.57
C ILE A 91 -2.12 6.60 1.79
N THR A 92 -1.87 6.09 0.59
CA THR A 92 -2.88 5.49 -0.28
C THR A 92 -2.73 3.96 -0.32
N MET A 93 -1.50 3.46 -0.42
CA MET A 93 -1.22 2.03 -0.53
C MET A 93 0.12 1.66 0.12
N LEU A 94 0.18 0.43 0.64
CA LEU A 94 1.35 -0.17 1.27
C LEU A 94 1.66 -1.49 0.58
N VAL A 95 2.88 -1.65 0.10
CA VAL A 95 3.37 -2.83 -0.62
C VAL A 95 4.57 -3.41 0.13
N PRO A 96 4.41 -4.51 0.86
CA PRO A 96 5.51 -5.21 1.52
C PRO A 96 6.52 -5.76 0.51
N GLY A 97 7.80 -5.47 0.70
CA GLY A 97 8.90 -6.00 -0.11
C GLY A 97 9.01 -5.44 -1.53
N GLY A 98 8.08 -4.58 -1.98
CA GLY A 98 8.14 -3.98 -3.31
C GLY A 98 9.14 -2.81 -3.40
N ASP A 99 9.54 -2.49 -4.63
CA ASP A 99 10.27 -1.27 -4.96
C ASP A 99 9.68 -0.67 -6.25
N PRO A 100 9.46 0.66 -6.33
CA PRO A 100 8.94 1.30 -7.54
C PRO A 100 9.84 1.13 -8.77
N GLU A 101 11.13 0.84 -8.62
CA GLU A 101 12.01 0.56 -9.76
C GLU A 101 11.71 -0.78 -10.44
N GLU A 102 11.24 -1.79 -9.70
CA GLU A 102 10.89 -3.10 -10.26
C GLU A 102 9.62 -3.02 -11.10
N ALA A 103 8.64 -2.22 -10.67
CA ALA A 103 7.39 -2.01 -11.39
C ALA A 103 7.63 -1.35 -12.77
N GLN A 104 8.55 -0.38 -12.85
CA GLN A 104 8.87 0.31 -14.10
C GLN A 104 9.61 -0.56 -15.11
N GLN A 105 10.42 -1.51 -14.65
CA GLN A 105 11.12 -2.44 -15.55
C GLN A 105 10.15 -3.44 -16.16
N ALA A 106 9.13 -3.89 -15.42
CA ALA A 106 8.13 -4.83 -15.93
C ALA A 106 7.32 -4.27 -17.12
N GLU A 107 7.01 -2.97 -17.13
CA GLU A 107 6.27 -2.34 -18.24
C GLU A 107 7.12 -2.22 -19.52
N SER A 108 8.43 -1.94 -19.39
CA SER A 108 9.32 -1.82 -20.55
C SER A 108 9.61 -3.14 -21.29
N VAL A 109 9.42 -4.29 -20.63
CA VAL A 109 9.68 -5.63 -21.21
C VAL A 109 8.46 -6.18 -21.96
N ALA A 110 7.25 -5.69 -21.68
CA ALA A 110 6.04 -6.11 -22.38
C ALA A 110 5.96 -5.58 -23.83
N GLU A 111 6.72 -4.53 -24.17
CA GLU A 111 6.70 -3.89 -25.49
C GLU A 111 7.73 -4.46 -26.50
N THR A 112 8.56 -5.45 -26.11
CA THR A 112 9.57 -6.04 -27.01
C THR A 112 9.17 -7.41 -27.63
N GLY A 113 7.90 -7.80 -27.51
CA GLY A 113 7.40 -9.12 -27.88
C GLY A 113 6.78 -9.29 -29.27
N GLU A 114 6.93 -8.35 -30.20
CA GLU A 114 6.39 -8.50 -31.56
C GLU A 114 7.42 -8.10 -32.63
N ALA A 115 8.14 -9.09 -33.17
CA ALA A 115 8.52 -9.21 -34.60
C ALA A 115 9.70 -10.19 -34.82
N LYS A 116 9.63 -10.89 -35.96
CA LYS A 116 10.56 -11.84 -36.63
C LYS A 116 10.38 -13.33 -36.25
N THR A 117 10.14 -14.27 -37.19
CA THR A 117 10.49 -14.28 -38.62
C THR A 117 9.51 -15.17 -39.42
N SER A 118 8.92 -14.59 -40.47
CA SER A 118 8.50 -15.31 -41.66
C SER A 118 9.55 -15.07 -42.74
N GLU A 119 10.24 -16.11 -43.18
CA GLU A 119 10.69 -16.31 -44.56
C GLU A 119 10.81 -17.80 -44.82
#